data_AF-A0A369BP84-F1
#
_entry.id   AF-A0A369BP84-F1
#
_cell.length_a   1.000
_cell.length_b   1.000
_cell.length_c   1.000
_cell.angle_alpha   90.00
_cell.angle_beta   90.00
_cell.angle_gamma   90.00
#
_symmetry.space_group_name_H-M   'P 1'
#
loop_
_entity.id
_entity.type
_entity.pdbx_description
1 polymer ?
#
loop_
_entity_poly.entity_id
_entity_poly.type
_entity_poly.pdbx_seq_one_letter_code
_entity_poly.pdbx_strand_id
1 'polypeptide(L)'
;MHGADAYHVAIREAHRRGLGGLEKTGLGYKYHGGDAECFRWGNVLFVTASHARGRTFFIYLIDEEEKLFKVYGITGGNPGWTETYGWLHKGTWVMPILEYFRQLERDVTDFDAKQEEIKRRKQAKENVIIGEQVAKFNAMFREVSA
;
A
#
# COMPACT_ATOMS: atom_id res chain seq x y z
N MET A 1 -18.00 5.20 -4.83
CA MET A 1 -17.31 5.27 -3.53
C MET A 1 -16.20 4.26 -3.56
N HIS A 2 -14.95 4.68 -3.35
CA HIS A 2 -13.87 3.74 -3.04
C HIS A 2 -14.20 3.08 -1.69
N GLY A 3 -14.42 1.77 -1.69
CA GLY A 3 -14.77 0.99 -0.49
C GLY A 3 -13.55 0.73 0.40
N ALA A 4 -13.74 -0.08 1.45
CA ALA A 4 -12.66 -0.51 2.35
C ALA A 4 -11.43 -1.05 1.60
N ASP A 5 -11.64 -1.79 0.51
CA ASP A 5 -10.56 -2.39 -0.27
C ASP A 5 -9.57 -1.37 -0.83
N ALA A 6 -10.07 -0.25 -1.37
CA ALA A 6 -9.23 0.75 -2.01
C ALA A 6 -8.32 1.42 -0.97
N TYR A 7 -8.89 1.89 0.15
CA TYR A 7 -8.10 2.52 1.21
C TYR A 7 -7.18 1.53 1.93
N HIS A 8 -7.63 0.28 2.12
CA HIS A 8 -6.80 -0.79 2.64
C HIS A 8 -5.56 -1.01 1.75
N VAL A 9 -5.76 -1.15 0.44
CA VAL A 9 -4.65 -1.33 -0.52
C VAL A 9 -3.73 -0.11 -0.52
N ALA A 10 -4.28 1.10 -0.57
CA ALA A 10 -3.49 2.33 -0.60
C ALA A 10 -2.53 2.42 0.61
N ILE A 11 -3.02 2.17 1.83
CA ILE A 11 -2.19 2.21 3.04
C ILE A 11 -1.14 1.11 3.05
N ARG A 12 -1.51 -0.14 2.74
CA ARG A 12 -0.58 -1.27 2.73
C ARG A 12 0.53 -1.09 1.70
N GLU A 13 0.16 -0.68 0.49
CA GLU A 13 1.11 -0.50 -0.62
C GLU A 13 2.02 0.71 -0.41
N ALA A 14 1.51 1.80 0.16
CA ALA A 14 2.31 2.95 0.56
C ALA A 14 3.32 2.57 1.65
N HIS A 15 2.87 1.94 2.74
CA HIS A 15 3.75 1.53 3.82
C HIS A 15 4.82 0.53 3.35
N ARG A 16 4.45 -0.47 2.54
CA ARG A 16 5.39 -1.46 1.97
C ARG A 16 6.52 -0.80 1.18
N ARG A 17 6.26 0.36 0.56
CA ARG A 17 7.23 1.15 -0.20
C ARG A 17 7.91 2.26 0.60
N GLY A 18 7.56 2.44 1.87
CA GLY A 18 8.05 3.53 2.70
C GLY A 18 7.55 4.92 2.27
N LEU A 19 6.34 5.00 1.72
CA LEU A 19 5.73 6.24 1.23
C LEU A 19 4.71 6.82 2.23
N GLY A 20 4.40 8.11 2.10
CA GLY A 20 3.32 8.78 2.83
C GLY A 20 3.61 9.17 4.29
N GLY A 21 4.77 8.83 4.83
CA GLY A 21 5.06 9.09 6.25
C GLY A 21 4.16 8.30 7.19
N LEU A 22 3.76 7.09 6.79
CA LEU A 22 2.99 6.17 7.62
C LEU A 22 3.87 5.51 8.66
N GLU A 23 3.53 5.69 9.94
CA GLU A 23 4.21 5.04 11.05
C GLU A 23 3.40 3.84 11.53
N LYS A 24 3.98 2.64 11.50
CA LYS A 24 3.32 1.46 12.07
C LYS A 24 3.29 1.57 13.60
N THR A 25 2.13 1.37 14.19
CA THR A 25 1.90 1.51 15.63
C THR A 25 1.06 0.37 16.19
N GLY A 26 1.15 0.13 17.50
CA GLY A 26 0.24 -0.75 18.23
C GLY A 26 -1.07 -0.05 18.65
N LEU A 27 -1.16 1.27 18.47
CA LEU A 27 -2.34 2.05 18.82
C LEU A 27 -3.53 1.56 18.00
N GLY A 28 -4.62 1.21 18.70
CA GLY A 28 -5.85 0.71 18.07
C GLY A 28 -5.92 -0.80 17.88
N TYR A 29 -4.80 -1.53 17.94
CA TYR A 29 -4.77 -2.99 17.73
C TYR A 29 -5.73 -3.75 18.65
N LYS A 30 -5.82 -3.31 19.92
CA LYS A 30 -6.71 -3.87 20.94
C LYS A 30 -8.20 -3.89 20.56
N TYR A 31 -8.62 -3.09 19.57
CA TYR A 31 -10.01 -3.01 19.12
C TYR A 31 -10.33 -3.91 17.92
N HIS A 32 -9.33 -4.50 17.26
CA HIS A 32 -9.52 -5.26 16.02
C HIS A 32 -8.94 -6.67 16.08
N GLY A 33 -7.81 -6.88 16.76
CA GLY A 33 -7.16 -8.19 16.88
C GLY A 33 -6.76 -8.81 15.53
N GLY A 34 -6.47 -10.12 15.52
CA GLY A 34 -6.18 -10.86 14.29
C GLY A 34 -4.91 -10.39 13.56
N ASP A 35 -5.02 -10.17 12.26
CA ASP A 35 -3.94 -9.66 11.40
C ASP A 35 -3.97 -8.12 11.27
N ALA A 36 -4.67 -7.43 12.18
CA ALA A 36 -4.82 -5.98 12.12
C ALA A 36 -3.46 -5.28 12.21
N GLU A 37 -3.21 -4.40 11.26
CA GLU A 37 -2.10 -3.47 11.27
C GLU A 37 -2.64 -2.04 11.39
N CYS A 38 -1.99 -1.26 12.26
CA CYS A 38 -2.38 0.11 12.52
C CYS A 38 -1.25 1.05 12.05
N PHE A 39 -1.63 2.07 11.29
CA PHE A 39 -0.72 3.04 10.69
C PHE A 39 -1.15 4.45 11.07
N ARG A 40 -0.22 5.21 11.65
CA ARG A 40 -0.43 6.60 12.06
C ARG A 40 0.08 7.56 10.99
N TRP A 41 -0.68 8.62 10.77
CA TRP A 41 -0.29 9.79 10.01
C TRP A 41 -0.80 11.04 10.75
N GLY A 42 0.10 11.73 11.45
CA GLY A 42 -0.26 12.84 12.34
C GLY A 42 -1.29 12.40 13.40
N ASN A 43 -2.47 13.01 13.37
CA ASN A 43 -3.59 12.73 14.29
C ASN A 43 -4.64 11.78 13.68
N VAL A 44 -4.26 11.01 12.66
CA VAL A 44 -5.13 10.03 12.00
C VAL A 44 -4.50 8.65 12.16
N LEU A 45 -5.33 7.69 12.54
CA LEU A 45 -4.99 6.28 12.60
C LEU A 45 -5.79 5.53 11.55
N PHE A 46 -5.09 4.80 10.68
CA PHE A 46 -5.66 3.86 9.73
C PHE A 46 -5.48 2.45 10.25
N VAL A 47 -6.56 1.67 10.28
CA VAL A 47 -6.48 0.25 10.65
C VAL A 47 -6.86 -0.59 9.45
N THR A 48 -5.95 -1.47 9.05
CA THR A 48 -6.16 -2.45 7.99
C THR A 48 -6.18 -3.83 8.61
N ALA A 49 -7.18 -4.65 8.33
CA ALA A 49 -7.20 -6.05 8.74
C ALA A 49 -7.88 -6.90 7.67
N SER A 50 -7.71 -8.22 7.74
CA SER A 50 -8.31 -9.18 6.82
C SER A 50 -8.98 -10.31 7.60
N HIS A 51 -10.03 -10.87 7.01
CA HIS A 51 -10.62 -12.11 7.49
C HIS A 51 -10.93 -13.01 6.30
N ALA A 52 -11.42 -14.22 6.58
CA ALA A 52 -11.71 -15.24 5.57
C ALA A 52 -12.69 -14.81 4.45
N ARG A 53 -13.31 -13.63 4.56
CA ARG A 53 -14.32 -13.13 3.62
C ARG A 53 -13.97 -11.78 2.98
N GLY A 54 -12.87 -11.14 3.36
CA GLY A 54 -12.50 -9.85 2.78
C GLY A 54 -11.53 -9.04 3.63
N ARG A 55 -11.34 -7.79 3.21
CA ARG A 55 -10.54 -6.78 3.90
C ARG A 55 -11.44 -5.83 4.66
N THR A 56 -10.96 -5.37 5.80
CA THR A 56 -11.63 -4.38 6.63
C THR A 56 -10.76 -3.14 6.74
N PHE A 57 -11.41 -1.99 6.84
CA PHE A 57 -10.73 -0.71 6.92
C PHE A 57 -11.44 0.24 7.87
N PHE A 58 -10.67 0.82 8.78
CA PHE A 58 -11.19 1.77 9.75
C PHE A 58 -10.29 3.00 9.82
N ILE A 59 -10.90 4.16 10.10
CA ILE A 59 -10.18 5.41 10.34
C ILE A 59 -10.60 5.95 11.70
N TYR A 60 -9.61 6.31 12.50
CA TYR A 60 -9.79 6.98 13.78
C TYR A 60 -9.06 8.32 13.75
N LEU A 61 -9.60 9.30 14.46
CA LEU A 61 -8.88 10.49 14.87
C LEU A 61 -8.25 10.23 16.25
N ILE A 62 -7.07 10.79 16.46
CA ILE A 62 -6.31 10.71 17.69
C ILE A 62 -6.36 12.10 18.34
N ASP A 63 -6.82 12.19 19.59
CA ASP A 63 -6.75 13.44 20.36
C ASP A 63 -5.42 13.59 21.10
N GLU A 64 -5.28 14.67 21.87
CA GLU A 64 -4.06 14.99 22.63
C GLU A 64 -3.76 13.96 23.74
N GLU A 65 -4.76 13.19 24.17
CA GLU A 65 -4.64 12.13 25.18
C GLU A 65 -4.51 10.73 24.54
N GLU A 66 -4.23 10.66 23.24
CA GLU A 66 -4.22 9.44 22.42
C GLU A 66 -5.51 8.61 22.44
N LYS A 67 -6.65 9.24 22.76
CA LYS A 67 -7.96 8.59 22.64
C LYS A 67 -8.36 8.52 21.18
N LEU A 68 -8.95 7.38 20.82
CA LEU A 68 -9.34 7.08 19.46
C LEU A 68 -10.83 7.36 19.25
N PHE A 69 -11.12 8.26 18.31
CA PHE A 69 -12.47 8.54 17.85
C PHE A 69 -12.70 7.96 16.45
N LYS A 70 -13.53 6.92 16.36
CA LYS A 70 -13.79 6.22 15.09
C LYS A 70 -14.63 7.07 14.15
N VAL A 71 -14.09 7.45 13.00
CA VAL A 71 -14.76 8.32 12.02
C VAL A 71 -15.13 7.62 10.72
N TYR A 72 -14.51 6.48 10.40
CA TYR A 72 -14.81 5.66 9.23
C TYR A 72 -14.82 4.18 9.60
N GLY A 73 -15.76 3.43 9.02
CA GLY A 73 -15.88 2.00 9.24
C GLY A 73 -17.15 1.43 8.60
N ILE A 74 -17.64 0.33 9.16
CA ILE A 74 -18.85 -0.35 8.69
C ILE A 74 -20.08 0.55 8.91
N THR A 75 -20.75 0.94 7.83
CA THR A 75 -21.99 1.73 7.83
C THR A 75 -23.25 0.89 7.61
N GLY A 76 -23.11 -0.38 7.24
CA GLY A 76 -24.24 -1.27 7.02
C GLY A 76 -23.82 -2.65 6.51
N GLY A 77 -24.80 -3.53 6.34
CA GLY A 77 -24.58 -4.94 5.99
C GLY A 77 -24.38 -5.83 7.21
N ASN A 78 -24.16 -7.12 6.98
CA ASN A 78 -23.87 -8.07 8.05
C ASN A 78 -22.37 -8.07 8.36
N PRO A 79 -21.96 -7.76 9.59
CA PRO A 79 -20.56 -7.83 10.00
C PRO A 79 -19.93 -9.19 9.65
N GLY A 80 -18.76 -9.17 9.03
CA GLY A 80 -18.05 -10.34 8.52
C GLY A 80 -18.60 -10.94 7.22
N TRP A 81 -19.63 -10.34 6.59
CA TRP A 81 -20.29 -10.89 5.40
C TRP A 81 -20.53 -9.90 4.26
N THR A 82 -21.39 -8.90 4.45
CA THR A 82 -21.83 -7.97 3.39
C THR A 82 -21.59 -6.53 3.78
N GLU A 83 -20.46 -6.29 4.44
CA GLU A 83 -20.14 -4.99 5.04
C GLU A 83 -20.00 -3.90 3.98
N THR A 84 -20.69 -2.79 4.22
CA THR A 84 -20.51 -1.54 3.49
C THR A 84 -19.74 -0.58 4.37
N TYR A 85 -18.80 0.15 3.78
CA TYR A 85 -17.90 1.04 4.50
C TYR A 85 -18.12 2.50 4.12
N GLY A 86 -18.00 3.38 5.12
CA GLY A 86 -18.20 4.80 4.94
C GLY A 86 -17.86 5.62 6.17
N TRP A 87 -18.05 6.94 6.03
CA TRP A 87 -17.89 7.90 7.12
C TRP A 87 -19.02 7.73 8.13
N LEU A 88 -18.67 7.34 9.35
CA LEU A 88 -19.57 7.30 10.52
C LEU A 88 -19.87 8.73 11.00
N HIS A 89 -18.84 9.59 10.95
CA HIS A 89 -18.92 11.00 11.28
C HIS A 89 -18.19 11.80 10.19
N LYS A 90 -18.74 12.96 9.85
CA LYS A 90 -18.16 13.88 8.87
C LYS A 90 -17.79 15.19 9.56
N GLY A 91 -16.59 15.67 9.28
CA GLY A 91 -16.06 16.93 9.76
C GLY A 91 -15.04 17.50 8.79
N THR A 92 -14.39 18.59 9.18
CA THR A 92 -13.39 19.29 8.36
C THR A 92 -12.20 18.41 7.99
N TRP A 93 -11.90 17.37 8.78
CA TRP A 93 -10.84 16.38 8.55
C TRP A 93 -11.09 15.44 7.36
N VAL A 94 -12.33 15.30 6.88
CA VAL A 94 -12.66 14.38 5.79
C VAL A 94 -11.87 14.72 4.52
N MET A 95 -11.83 16.00 4.15
CA MET A 95 -11.16 16.44 2.92
C MET A 95 -9.64 16.26 2.97
N PRO A 96 -8.92 16.67 4.03
CA PRO A 96 -7.49 16.36 4.20
C PRO A 96 -7.17 14.87 4.11
N ILE A 97 -7.98 14.00 4.72
CA ILE A 97 -7.78 12.55 4.66
C ILE A 97 -7.96 12.02 3.23
N LEU A 98 -8.99 12.48 2.52
CA LEU A 98 -9.21 12.09 1.13
C LEU A 98 -8.09 12.58 0.21
N GLU A 99 -7.59 13.79 0.43
CA GLU A 99 -6.47 14.32 -0.35
C GLU A 99 -5.18 13.54 -0.07
N TYR A 100 -4.96 13.16 1.19
CA TYR A 100 -3.86 12.29 1.56
C TYR A 100 -3.91 10.95 0.82
N PHE A 101 -5.08 10.30 0.72
CA PHE A 101 -5.21 9.08 -0.08
C PHE A 101 -4.88 9.29 -1.57
N ARG A 102 -5.33 10.40 -2.17
CA ARG A 102 -4.98 10.72 -3.57
C ARG A 102 -3.48 10.93 -3.75
N GLN A 103 -2.83 11.57 -2.78
CA GLN A 103 -1.39 11.75 -2.81
C GLN A 103 -0.67 10.40 -2.71
N LEU A 104 -1.10 9.51 -1.81
CA LEU A 104 -0.56 8.16 -1.70
C LEU A 104 -0.68 7.37 -3.01
N GLU A 105 -1.83 7.43 -3.67
CA GLU A 105 -2.04 6.74 -4.96
C GLU A 105 -1.08 7.25 -6.04
N ARG A 106 -0.84 8.57 -6.10
CA ARG A 106 0.15 9.17 -7.02
C ARG A 106 1.56 8.71 -6.67
N ASP A 107 1.95 8.79 -5.39
CA ASP A 107 3.29 8.42 -4.94
C ASP A 107 3.60 6.95 -5.23
N VAL A 108 2.64 6.06 -5.01
CA VAL A 108 2.77 4.62 -5.32
C VAL A 108 2.94 4.42 -6.82
N THR A 109 2.14 5.10 -7.64
CA THR A 109 2.21 5.02 -9.10
C THR A 109 3.57 5.50 -9.62
N ASP A 110 4.05 6.64 -9.14
CA ASP A 110 5.33 7.22 -9.52
C ASP A 110 6.51 6.35 -9.07
N PHE A 111 6.40 5.75 -7.88
CA PHE A 111 7.39 4.81 -7.39
C PHE A 111 7.49 3.57 -8.29
N ASP A 112 6.35 2.96 -8.62
CA ASP A 112 6.32 1.75 -9.45
C ASP A 112 6.85 2.03 -10.86
N ALA A 113 6.52 3.19 -11.45
CA ALA A 113 7.08 3.63 -12.73
C ALA A 113 8.61 3.76 -12.69
N LYS A 114 9.17 4.37 -11.62
CA LYS A 114 10.62 4.50 -11.44
C LYS A 114 11.30 3.14 -11.27
N GLN A 115 10.70 2.23 -10.49
CA GLN A 115 11.26 0.89 -10.29
C GLN A 115 11.29 0.08 -11.60
N GLU A 116 10.24 0.17 -12.41
CA GLU A 116 10.18 -0.50 -13.70
C GLU A 116 11.22 0.06 -14.67
N GLU A 117 11.45 1.38 -14.68
CA GLU A 117 12.52 1.97 -15.48
C GLU A 117 13.92 1.49 -15.05
N ILE A 118 14.18 1.44 -13.74
CA ILE A 118 15.45 0.91 -13.20
C ILE A 118 15.64 -0.54 -13.62
N LYS A 119 14.60 -1.36 -13.52
CA LYS A 119 14.62 -2.77 -13.91
C LYS A 119 14.91 -2.94 -15.40
N ARG A 120 14.24 -2.17 -16.26
CA ARG A 120 14.48 -2.18 -17.72
C ARG A 120 15.91 -1.79 -18.07
N ARG A 121 16.45 -0.73 -17.44
CA ARG A 121 17.84 -0.31 -17.63
C ARG A 121 18.83 -1.39 -17.19
N LYS A 122 18.54 -2.11 -16.10
CA LYS A 122 19.37 -3.22 -15.62
C LYS A 122 19.34 -4.40 -16.61
N GLN A 123 18.15 -4.81 -17.04
CA GLN A 123 17.97 -5.89 -18.01
C GLN A 123 18.63 -5.57 -19.36
N ALA A 124 18.54 -4.32 -19.84
CA ALA A 124 19.21 -3.91 -21.07
C ALA A 124 20.74 -4.08 -20.97
N LYS A 125 21.34 -3.72 -19.83
CA LYS A 125 22.78 -3.92 -19.58
C LYS A 125 23.15 -5.39 -19.50
N GLU A 126 22.36 -6.20 -18.80
CA GLU A 126 22.57 -7.65 -18.70
C GLU A 126 22.49 -8.32 -20.07
N ASN A 127 21.52 -7.94 -20.92
CA ASN A 127 21.36 -8.47 -22.26
C ASN A 127 22.54 -8.13 -23.18
N VAL A 128 23.13 -6.93 -23.06
CA VAL A 128 24.35 -6.58 -23.80
C VAL A 128 25.51 -7.49 -23.41
N ILE A 129 25.73 -7.68 -22.10
CA ILE A 129 26.80 -8.55 -21.59
C ILE A 129 26.60 -10.01 -22.05
N ILE A 130 25.37 -10.52 -21.97
CA ILE A 130 25.03 -11.88 -22.44
C ILE A 130 25.28 -11.98 -23.95
N GLY A 131 24.89 -10.96 -24.73
CA GLY A 131 25.14 -10.91 -26.17
C GLY A 131 26.64 -10.98 -26.52
N GLU A 132 27.48 -10.24 -25.80
CA GLU A 132 28.94 -10.29 -25.95
C GLU A 132 29.51 -11.66 -25.61
N GLN A 133 29.03 -12.29 -24.53
CA GLN A 133 29.44 -13.65 -24.14
C GLN A 133 29.07 -14.68 -25.20
N VAL A 134 27.82 -14.64 -25.69
CA VAL A 134 27.34 -15.51 -26.76
C VAL A 134 28.16 -15.34 -28.03
N ALA A 135 28.46 -14.09 -28.42
CA ALA A 135 29.31 -13.80 -29.58
C ALA A 135 30.73 -14.40 -29.41
N LYS A 136 31.31 -14.27 -28.21
CA LYS A 136 32.61 -14.84 -27.88
C LYS A 136 32.61 -16.38 -27.96
N PHE A 137 31.60 -17.05 -27.41
CA PHE A 137 31.47 -18.50 -27.52
C PHE A 137 31.29 -18.94 -28.97
N ASN A 138 30.44 -18.25 -29.74
CA ASN A 138 30.25 -18.56 -31.16
C ASN A 138 31.55 -18.45 -31.96
N ALA A 139 32.43 -17.49 -31.65
CA ALA A 139 33.74 -17.38 -32.28
C ALA A 139 34.64 -18.59 -31.97
N MET A 140 34.71 -19.01 -30.70
CA MET A 140 35.50 -20.19 -30.30
C MET A 140 35.06 -21.48 -31.02
N PHE A 141 33.75 -21.70 -31.16
CA PHE A 141 33.25 -22.90 -31.86
C PHE A 141 33.52 -22.87 -33.37
N ARG A 142 33.62 -21.69 -34.00
CA ARG A 142 33.99 -21.58 -35.41
C ARG A 142 35.45 -21.95 -35.66
N GLU A 143 36.35 -21.54 -34.76
CA GLU A 143 37.79 -21.86 -34.86
C GLU A 143 38.09 -23.35 -34.64
N VAL A 144 37.29 -24.04 -33.84
CA VAL A 144 37.44 -25.50 -33.61
C VAL A 144 36.85 -26.34 -34.75
N SER A 145 35.95 -25.77 -35.56
CA SER A 145 35.28 -26.46 -36.66
C SER A 145 35.92 -26.24 -38.04
N ALA A 146 37.04 -25.52 -38.10
CA ALA A 146 37.85 -25.23 -39.29
C ALA A 146 39.14 -26.07 -39.27
#